data_AF-A0A3C0WF82-F1
#
_entry.id   AF-A0A3C0WF82-F1
#
_cell.length_a   1.000
_cell.length_b   1.000
_cell.length_c   1.000
_cell.angle_alpha   90.00
_cell.angle_beta   90.00
_cell.angle_gamma   90.00
#
_symmetry.space_group_name_H-M   'P 1'
#
loop_
_entity.id
_entity.type
_entity.pdbx_description
1 polymer ?
#
loop_
_entity_poly.entity_id
_entity_poly.type
_entity_poly.pdbx_seq_one_letter_code
_entity_poly.pdbx_strand_id
1 'polypeptide(L)'
;MPAPRGRGRGRSRSKARTRTKKKDPLFVDGKRPRPMFVDYKDVDSLKKLVNRHGRIVGRRKTGCGAVSQHAVTQAIKRARFMALLPYTGD
;
A
#
# COMPACT_ATOMS: atom_id res chain seq x y z
N MET A 1 39.70 -13.56 -44.54
CA MET A 1 39.46 -14.11 -43.18
C MET A 1 38.43 -13.22 -42.47
N PRO A 2 37.20 -13.68 -42.16
CA PRO A 2 36.24 -12.88 -41.40
C PRO A 2 36.53 -12.95 -39.88
N ALA A 3 36.39 -11.83 -39.19
CA ALA A 3 36.63 -11.69 -37.74
C ALA A 3 35.59 -12.46 -36.88
N PRO A 4 35.97 -12.93 -35.68
CA PRO A 4 35.05 -13.66 -34.80
C PRO A 4 33.97 -12.73 -34.22
N ARG A 5 32.70 -13.13 -34.35
CA ARG A 5 31.55 -12.43 -33.77
C ARG A 5 31.64 -12.41 -32.24
N GLY A 6 31.78 -11.21 -31.67
CA GLY A 6 31.78 -10.99 -30.23
C GLY A 6 30.52 -11.55 -29.58
N ARG A 7 30.69 -12.47 -28.62
CA ARG A 7 29.63 -13.01 -27.79
C ARG A 7 28.98 -11.87 -27.00
N GLY A 8 27.69 -11.64 -27.27
CA GLY A 8 26.87 -10.67 -26.52
C GLY A 8 26.91 -10.98 -25.02
N ARG A 9 27.32 -9.98 -24.22
CA ARG A 9 27.31 -10.06 -22.76
C ARG A 9 25.87 -10.28 -22.29
N GLY A 10 25.62 -11.47 -21.71
CA GLY A 10 24.36 -11.78 -21.04
C GLY A 10 24.10 -10.76 -19.94
N ARG A 11 23.00 -10.02 -20.08
CA ARG A 11 22.53 -9.07 -19.07
C ARG A 11 22.15 -9.86 -17.81
N SER A 12 23.06 -9.89 -16.84
CA SER A 12 22.82 -10.50 -15.52
C SER A 12 21.55 -9.89 -14.92
N ARG A 13 20.47 -10.68 -14.84
CA ARG A 13 19.26 -10.30 -14.12
C ARG A 13 19.63 -10.28 -12.64
N SER A 14 19.89 -9.09 -12.10
CA SER A 14 20.08 -8.87 -10.66
C SER A 14 18.98 -9.62 -9.89
N LYS A 15 19.35 -10.61 -9.07
CA LYS A 15 18.44 -11.34 -8.20
C LYS A 15 17.55 -10.34 -7.47
N ALA A 16 16.25 -10.39 -7.74
CA ALA A 16 15.29 -9.52 -7.08
C ALA A 16 15.36 -9.78 -5.57
N ARG A 17 15.82 -8.79 -4.79
CA ARG A 17 15.84 -8.89 -3.33
C ARG A 17 14.42 -9.15 -2.84
N THR A 18 14.19 -10.28 -2.19
CA THR A 18 12.92 -10.63 -1.56
C THR A 18 12.60 -9.57 -0.51
N ARG A 19 11.67 -8.66 -0.82
CA ARG A 19 11.26 -7.61 0.12
C ARG A 19 10.58 -8.26 1.32
N THR A 20 11.09 -8.00 2.52
CA THR A 20 10.47 -8.44 3.78
C THR A 20 9.01 -7.99 3.81
N LYS A 21 8.09 -8.91 4.16
CA LYS A 21 6.66 -8.60 4.28
C LYS A 21 6.47 -7.56 5.39
N LYS A 22 6.00 -6.36 5.03
CA LYS A 22 5.63 -5.34 6.03
C LYS A 22 4.48 -5.86 6.88
N LYS A 23 4.55 -5.63 8.20
CA LYS A 23 3.45 -5.90 9.12
C LYS A 23 2.32 -4.91 8.85
N ASP A 24 1.09 -5.39 8.95
CA ASP A 24 -0.11 -4.59 8.70
C ASP A 24 -0.25 -3.52 9.79
N PRO A 25 -0.38 -2.23 9.44
CA PRO A 25 -0.53 -1.15 10.42
C PRO A 25 -1.82 -1.23 11.24
N LEU A 26 -2.80 -2.06 10.83
CA LEU A 26 -4.03 -2.32 11.59
C LEU A 26 -3.94 -3.56 12.50
N PHE A 27 -2.78 -4.21 12.59
CA PHE A 27 -2.56 -5.25 13.59
C PHE A 27 -2.11 -4.60 14.90
N VAL A 28 -2.92 -4.75 15.94
CA VAL A 28 -2.56 -4.39 17.31
C VAL A 28 -2.11 -5.67 18.02
N ASP A 29 -0.91 -5.65 18.61
CA ASP A 29 -0.33 -6.79 19.36
C ASP A 29 -0.30 -8.13 18.62
N GLY A 30 -0.15 -8.09 17.30
CA GLY A 30 -0.10 -9.29 16.45
C GLY A 30 -1.46 -9.96 16.21
N LYS A 31 -2.56 -9.39 16.71
CA LYS A 31 -3.92 -9.87 16.49
C LYS A 31 -4.67 -8.96 15.51
N ARG A 32 -5.56 -9.56 14.73
CA ARG A 32 -6.52 -8.83 13.88
C ARG A 32 -7.69 -8.41 14.75
N PRO A 33 -8.01 -7.10 14.88
CA PRO A 33 -9.20 -6.67 15.58
C PRO A 33 -10.45 -7.25 14.90
N ARG A 34 -11.35 -7.81 15.70
CA ARG A 34 -12.64 -8.35 15.28
C ARG A 34 -13.74 -7.71 16.15
N PRO A 35 -14.72 -7.01 15.56
CA PRO A 35 -14.87 -6.72 14.12
C PRO A 35 -13.73 -5.85 13.59
N MET A 36 -13.38 -6.05 12.32
CA MET A 36 -12.34 -5.26 11.65
C MET A 36 -12.95 -3.92 11.23
N PHE A 37 -13.12 -3.04 12.21
CA PHE A 37 -13.73 -1.72 12.05
C PHE A 37 -12.63 -0.65 12.06
N VAL A 38 -12.68 0.24 11.07
CA VAL A 38 -11.84 1.43 10.99
C VAL A 38 -12.80 2.61 11.03
N ASP A 39 -12.67 3.46 12.05
CA ASP A 39 -13.53 4.64 12.13
C ASP A 39 -13.16 5.61 11.00
N TYR A 40 -14.19 6.15 10.34
CA TYR A 40 -14.01 7.18 9.32
C TYR A 40 -13.73 8.56 9.95
N LYS A 41 -14.01 8.72 11.26
CA LYS A 41 -13.75 9.94 12.03
C LYS A 41 -12.28 10.11 12.41
N ASP A 42 -11.51 9.01 12.45
CA ASP A 42 -10.09 9.01 12.79
C ASP A 42 -9.22 9.49 11.62
N VAL A 43 -9.31 10.78 11.31
CA VAL A 43 -8.68 11.39 10.13
C VAL A 43 -7.17 11.20 10.13
N ASP A 44 -6.52 11.25 11.29
CA ASP A 44 -5.07 11.09 11.43
C ASP A 44 -4.59 9.70 11.01
N SER A 45 -5.37 8.67 11.34
CA SER A 45 -5.09 7.29 10.96
C SER A 45 -5.31 7.08 9.46
N LEU A 46 -6.39 7.65 8.92
CA LEU A 46 -6.73 7.54 7.50
C LEU A 46 -5.78 8.33 6.60
N LYS A 47 -5.30 9.49 7.05
CA LYS A 47 -4.36 10.34 6.30
C LYS A 47 -3.03 9.63 6.02
N LYS A 48 -2.58 8.77 6.94
CA LYS A 48 -1.39 7.90 6.75
C LYS A 48 -1.58 6.83 5.67
N LEU A 49 -2.83 6.49 5.34
CA LEU A 49 -3.22 5.46 4.36
C LEU A 49 -3.58 6.06 3.00
N VAL A 50 -3.50 7.38 2.86
CA VAL A 50 -3.75 8.14 1.64
C VAL A 50 -2.45 8.82 1.20
N ASN A 51 -2.24 8.92 -0.12
CA ASN A 51 -1.09 9.63 -0.68
C ASN A 51 -1.34 11.14 -0.72
N ARG A 52 -0.30 11.94 -0.95
CA ARG A 52 -0.43 13.42 -1.07
C ARG A 52 -1.57 13.85 -2.01
N HIS A 53 -1.68 13.21 -3.17
CA HIS A 53 -2.72 13.48 -4.17
C HIS A 53 -4.14 13.00 -3.78
N GLY A 54 -4.39 12.61 -2.53
CA GLY A 54 -5.70 12.13 -2.10
C GLY A 54 -6.04 10.71 -2.61
N ARG A 55 -5.09 9.92 -3.13
CA ARG A 55 -5.33 8.54 -3.59
C ARG A 55 -5.08 7.51 -2.48
N ILE A 56 -5.94 6.50 -2.35
CA ILE A 56 -5.76 5.41 -1.38
C ILE A 56 -4.48 4.64 -1.71
N VAL A 57 -3.61 4.47 -0.71
CA VAL A 57 -2.36 3.73 -0.89
C VAL A 57 -2.65 2.22 -0.96
N GLY A 58 -2.06 1.56 -1.96
CA GLY A 58 -2.25 0.12 -2.16
C GLY A 58 -1.57 -0.73 -1.09
N ARG A 59 -2.10 -1.94 -0.89
CA ARG A 59 -1.68 -2.92 0.14
C ARG A 59 -0.17 -3.18 0.20
N ARG A 60 0.52 -3.12 -0.95
CA ARG A 60 1.96 -3.42 -1.05
C ARG A 60 2.82 -2.36 -0.36
N LYS A 61 2.36 -1.10 -0.32
CA LYS A 61 3.09 0.02 0.27
C LYS A 61 2.76 0.16 1.76
N THR A 62 1.50 -0.02 2.13
CA THR A 62 1.00 0.00 3.52
C THR A 62 1.35 -1.26 4.30
N GLY A 63 1.37 -2.43 3.67
CA GLY A 63 1.49 -3.72 4.36
C GLY A 63 0.16 -4.29 4.84
N CYS A 64 -0.98 -3.65 4.51
CA CYS A 64 -2.29 -4.12 4.92
C CYS A 64 -2.63 -5.50 4.30
N GLY A 65 -3.25 -6.37 5.08
CA GLY A 65 -3.96 -7.55 4.60
C GLY A 65 -5.17 -7.20 3.72
N ALA A 66 -5.78 -8.21 3.09
CA ALA A 66 -6.96 -7.99 2.24
C ALA A 66 -8.15 -7.44 3.03
N VAL A 67 -8.45 -8.05 4.19
CA VAL A 67 -9.58 -7.68 5.04
C VAL A 67 -9.43 -6.27 5.62
N SER A 68 -8.23 -5.92 6.12
CA SER A 68 -7.89 -4.57 6.57
C SER A 68 -8.07 -3.55 5.45
N GLN A 69 -7.56 -3.87 4.26
CA GLN A 69 -7.66 -2.97 3.13
C GLN A 69 -9.13 -2.71 2.74
N HIS A 70 -10.02 -3.71 2.84
CA HIS A 70 -11.46 -3.51 2.62
C HIS A 70 -12.07 -2.56 3.66
N ALA A 71 -11.79 -2.77 4.94
CA ALA A 71 -12.28 -1.90 6.02
C ALA A 71 -11.78 -0.45 5.85
N VAL A 72 -10.48 -0.27 5.59
CA VAL A 72 -9.86 1.04 5.30
C VAL A 72 -10.53 1.71 4.10
N THR A 73 -10.77 0.96 3.02
CA THR A 73 -11.36 1.53 1.80
C THR A 73 -12.78 2.03 2.06
N GLN A 74 -13.57 1.30 2.85
CA GLN A 74 -14.91 1.74 3.26
C GLN A 74 -14.85 2.99 4.14
N ALA A 75 -13.95 3.00 5.13
CA ALA A 75 -13.76 4.15 6.02
C ALA A 75 -13.34 5.41 5.25
N ILE A 76 -12.36 5.31 4.34
CA ILE A 76 -11.90 6.45 3.52
C ILE A 76 -13.03 6.97 2.62
N LYS A 77 -13.84 6.09 2.02
CA LYS A 77 -14.98 6.51 1.20
C LYS A 77 -16.02 7.29 2.01
N ARG A 78 -16.33 6.82 3.23
CA ARG A 78 -17.24 7.52 4.16
C ARG A 78 -16.67 8.86 4.61
N ALA A 79 -15.39 8.89 4.98
CA ALA A 79 -14.70 10.12 5.38
C ALA A 79 -14.71 11.18 4.25
N ARG A 80 -14.54 10.76 3.00
CA ARG A 80 -14.65 11.67 1.84
C ARG A 80 -16.05 12.21 1.62
N PHE A 81 -17.06 11.36 1.77
CA PHE A 81 -18.46 11.79 1.67
C PHE A 81 -18.82 12.83 2.74
N MET A 82 -18.23 12.72 3.94
CA MET A 82 -18.39 13.67 5.04
C MET A 82 -17.42 14.87 4.99
N ALA A 83 -16.72 15.07 3.89
CA ALA A 83 -15.72 16.14 3.71
C ALA A 83 -14.55 16.14 4.73
N LEU A 84 -14.31 15.02 5.43
CA LEU A 84 -13.18 14.86 6.36
C LEU A 84 -11.85 14.62 5.60
N LEU A 85 -11.93 14.06 4.38
CA LEU A 85 -10.79 13.82 3.50
C LEU A 85 -11.08 14.29 2.09
N PRO A 86 -10.10 14.87 1.37
CA PRO A 86 -10.29 15.28 0.00
C PRO A 86 -10.33 14.08 -0.97
N TYR A 87 -11.08 14.23 -2.06
CA TYR A 87 -11.08 13.28 -3.19
C TYR A 87 -9.81 13.40 -4.03
N THR A 88 -9.28 14.61 -4.13
CA THR A 88 -8.08 15.01 -4.88
C THR A 88 -7.25 15.94 -4.02
N GLY A 89 -5.96 15.67 -3.91
CA GLY A 89 -4.98 16.59 -3.34
C GLY A 89 -4.05 17.11 -4.42
N ASP A 90 -3.37 18.22 -4.14
CA ASP A 90 -2.40 18.85 -5.05
C ASP A 90 -1.24 17.91 -5.47
#